data_AF-A0A838YC07-F1
#
_entry.id   AF-A0A838YC07-F1
#
_cell.length_a   1.000
_cell.length_b   1.000
_cell.length_c   1.000
_cell.angle_alpha   90.00
_cell.angle_beta   90.00
_cell.angle_gamma   90.00
#
_symmetry.space_group_name_H-M   'P 1'
#
loop_
_entity.id
_entity.type
_entity.pdbx_description
1 polymer ?
#
loop_
_entity_poly.entity_id
_entity_poly.type
_entity_poly.pdbx_seq_one_letter_code
_entity_poly.pdbx_strand_id
1 'polypeptide(L)'
;MIKLDSIESLNWNKPIHAIIISLLLVNCKNYYYKSDNRTDKVVIDQNTFRFKSPNETQEEYYYFIINSPQLVDWKRDSPDELLHCSLYFPPRKAEHFFKELFTDWINTDYNAATNFMENWAKNESLEDIAIEIIVKHLKDSELSTAVAWAHEINDSAKRHSLLEELATH
;
A
#
# COMPACT_ATOMS: atom_id res chain seq x y z
N MET A 1 12.89 -46.89 45.80
CA MET A 1 11.96 -46.40 46.83
C MET A 1 11.57 -44.97 46.45
N ILE A 2 10.35 -44.81 45.89
CA ILE A 2 9.42 -43.63 45.96
C ILE A 2 9.92 -42.31 45.33
N LYS A 3 9.21 -41.55 44.48
CA LYS A 3 7.92 -41.64 43.77
C LYS A 3 7.90 -40.59 42.63
N LEU A 4 7.17 -40.89 41.56
CA LEU A 4 6.56 -39.92 40.66
C LEU A 4 5.38 -39.18 41.35
N ASP A 5 5.05 -38.00 40.81
CA ASP A 5 3.73 -37.32 40.77
C ASP A 5 3.54 -35.97 41.50
N SER A 6 2.74 -35.15 40.80
CA SER A 6 1.93 -33.98 41.21
C SER A 6 2.63 -32.62 41.10
N ILE A 7 2.36 -31.72 40.14
CA ILE A 7 1.10 -31.20 39.57
C ILE A 7 0.15 -30.59 40.62
N GLU A 8 -0.24 -29.33 40.35
CA GLU A 8 -1.24 -28.45 40.99
C GLU A 8 -0.85 -27.83 42.35
N SER A 9 -0.98 -26.52 42.59
CA SER A 9 -2.01 -25.54 42.18
C SER A 9 -1.39 -24.16 41.87
N LEU A 10 -1.58 -23.52 40.72
CA LEU A 10 -2.80 -22.86 40.23
C LEU A 10 -3.24 -21.65 41.11
N ASN A 11 -2.93 -20.42 40.67
CA ASN A 11 -3.82 -19.30 40.95
C ASN A 11 -4.07 -18.50 39.65
N TRP A 12 -5.34 -18.53 39.24
CA TRP A 12 -5.91 -17.89 38.08
C TRP A 12 -6.35 -16.49 38.45
N ASN A 13 -5.83 -15.46 37.77
CA ASN A 13 -6.61 -14.26 37.48
C ASN A 13 -6.08 -13.52 36.24
N LYS A 14 -6.36 -14.19 35.12
CA LYS A 14 -6.81 -13.70 33.82
C LYS A 14 -5.86 -12.95 32.87
N PRO A 15 -6.07 -13.19 31.56
CA PRO A 15 -5.15 -12.90 30.47
C PRO A 15 -5.61 -11.62 29.74
N ILE A 16 -5.06 -11.38 28.55
CA ILE A 16 -5.55 -10.45 27.50
C ILE A 16 -4.79 -9.11 27.46
N HIS A 17 -3.57 -9.13 26.91
CA HIS A 17 -3.05 -8.02 26.08
C HIS A 17 -2.45 -8.54 24.76
N ALA A 18 -2.94 -9.69 24.29
CA ALA A 18 -2.95 -10.04 22.87
C ALA A 18 -4.19 -9.42 22.18
N ILE A 19 -4.53 -8.19 22.54
CA ILE A 19 -5.54 -7.35 21.90
C ILE A 19 -4.90 -6.00 21.59
N ILE A 20 -4.07 -5.99 20.55
CA ILE A 20 -4.01 -4.87 19.59
C ILE A 20 -4.08 -5.51 18.19
N ILE A 21 -5.08 -6.39 18.03
CA ILE A 21 -5.67 -6.80 16.75
C ILE A 21 -7.17 -6.66 17.00
N SER A 22 -7.71 -5.44 17.13
CA SER A 22 -9.18 -5.17 17.25
C SER A 22 -9.59 -3.67 17.33
N LEU A 23 -8.86 -2.69 16.78
CA LEU A 23 -9.34 -1.30 16.77
C LEU A 23 -9.11 -0.52 15.48
N LEU A 24 -9.46 -1.11 14.33
CA LEU A 24 -9.86 -0.35 13.13
C LEU A 24 -11.02 -1.07 12.41
N LEU A 25 -12.11 -1.34 13.14
CA LEU A 25 -13.42 -1.64 12.56
C LEU A 25 -14.33 -0.42 12.73
N VAL A 26 -14.10 0.62 11.93
CA VAL A 26 -15.17 1.56 11.53
C VAL A 26 -14.95 1.96 10.07
N ASN A 27 -15.06 0.98 9.17
CA ASN A 27 -15.83 1.07 7.89
C ASN A 27 -15.70 -0.18 7.00
N CYS A 28 -15.44 -1.37 7.56
CA CYS A 28 -15.43 -2.59 6.75
C CYS A 28 -16.85 -2.92 6.29
N LYS A 29 -17.12 -2.68 5.00
CA LYS A 29 -18.19 -3.33 4.28
C LYS A 29 -18.05 -4.85 4.47
N ASN A 30 -19.18 -5.46 4.77
CA ASN A 30 -19.36 -6.80 5.29
C ASN A 30 -18.91 -7.87 4.26
N TYR A 31 -17.68 -8.40 4.38
CA TYR A 31 -17.27 -9.61 3.65
C TYR A 31 -17.33 -10.81 4.60
N TYR A 32 -18.39 -11.60 4.45
CA TYR A 32 -18.62 -12.85 5.16
C TYR A 32 -17.59 -13.90 4.69
N TYR A 33 -16.52 -14.12 5.45
CA TYR A 33 -15.62 -15.25 5.23
C TYR A 33 -16.23 -16.51 5.83
N LYS A 34 -16.87 -17.33 5.00
CA LYS A 34 -17.39 -18.64 5.38
C LYS A 34 -16.30 -19.67 5.13
N SER A 35 -15.61 -20.15 6.17
CA SER A 35 -14.67 -21.27 6.03
C SER A 35 -15.46 -22.58 5.94
N ASP A 36 -15.59 -23.14 4.74
CA ASP A 36 -16.07 -24.50 4.54
C ASP A 36 -14.86 -25.44 4.37
N ASN A 37 -14.70 -26.38 5.30
CA ASN A 37 -13.61 -27.34 5.34
C ASN A 37 -13.89 -28.53 4.41
N ARG A 38 -13.90 -28.28 3.09
CA ARG A 38 -13.85 -29.34 2.08
C ARG A 38 -12.69 -29.09 1.13
N THR A 39 -11.91 -30.15 0.91
CA THR A 39 -10.80 -30.27 -0.03
C THR A 39 -11.26 -30.15 -1.48
N ASP A 40 -11.81 -29.00 -1.83
CA ASP A 40 -12.10 -28.59 -3.19
C ASP A 40 -11.18 -27.40 -3.49
N LYS A 41 -10.54 -27.43 -4.66
CA LYS A 41 -9.65 -26.37 -5.14
C LYS A 41 -10.28 -25.01 -4.80
N VAL A 42 -9.59 -24.22 -3.98
CA VAL A 42 -9.97 -22.83 -3.72
C VAL A 42 -9.92 -22.15 -5.07
N VAL A 43 -11.07 -22.04 -5.73
CA VAL A 43 -11.26 -21.11 -6.83
C VAL A 43 -11.20 -19.75 -6.14
N ILE A 44 -10.00 -19.19 -6.06
CA ILE A 44 -9.81 -17.80 -5.67
C ILE A 44 -10.66 -17.03 -6.67
N ASP A 45 -11.78 -16.48 -6.21
CA ASP A 45 -12.62 -15.61 -7.01
C ASP A 45 -11.72 -14.50 -7.54
N GLN A 46 -11.48 -14.52 -8.86
CA GLN A 46 -10.56 -13.60 -9.55
C GLN A 46 -11.03 -12.13 -9.45
N ASN A 47 -12.20 -11.90 -8.86
CA ASN A 47 -12.82 -10.59 -8.68
C ASN A 47 -12.60 -9.97 -7.31
N THR A 48 -11.92 -10.64 -6.37
CA THR A 48 -11.71 -10.07 -5.02
C THR A 48 -10.28 -9.55 -4.88
N PHE A 49 -10.18 -8.29 -4.46
CA PHE A 49 -8.92 -7.62 -4.13
C PHE A 49 -8.15 -8.43 -3.08
N ARG A 50 -6.84 -8.66 -3.26
CA ARG A 50 -6.01 -9.40 -2.29
C ARG A 50 -4.55 -8.95 -2.28
N PHE A 51 -3.92 -9.13 -1.12
CA PHE A 51 -2.47 -9.05 -1.00
C PHE A 51 -1.77 -10.26 -1.62
N LYS A 52 -0.48 -10.08 -1.91
CA LYS A 52 0.39 -11.12 -2.44
C LYS A 52 0.49 -12.29 -1.45
N SER A 53 0.36 -13.52 -1.95
CA SER A 53 0.51 -14.70 -1.08
C SER A 53 1.99 -14.99 -0.79
N PRO A 54 2.34 -15.61 0.37
CA PRO A 54 3.74 -15.93 0.70
C PRO A 54 4.44 -16.81 -0.35
N ASN A 55 3.70 -17.75 -0.95
CA ASN A 55 4.23 -18.72 -1.92
C ASN A 55 4.11 -18.25 -3.38
N GLU A 56 3.50 -17.10 -3.62
CA GLU A 56 3.35 -16.52 -4.97
C GLU A 56 4.60 -15.72 -5.33
N THR A 57 5.01 -15.70 -6.59
CA THR A 57 6.08 -14.83 -7.06
C THR A 57 5.60 -13.39 -7.24
N GLN A 58 6.51 -12.42 -7.31
CA GLN A 58 6.12 -11.03 -7.64
C GLN A 58 5.49 -10.95 -9.05
N GLU A 59 5.95 -11.79 -9.98
CA GLU A 59 5.42 -11.82 -11.34
C GLU A 59 4.00 -12.36 -11.42
N GLU A 60 3.73 -13.49 -10.75
CA GLU A 60 2.37 -14.04 -10.68
C GLU A 60 1.40 -13.04 -10.04
N TYR A 61 1.83 -12.37 -8.97
CA TYR A 61 1.01 -11.36 -8.31
C TYR A 61 0.75 -10.14 -9.20
N TYR A 62 1.78 -9.63 -9.88
CA TYR A 62 1.63 -8.54 -10.84
C TYR A 62 0.59 -8.91 -11.92
N TYR A 63 0.74 -10.08 -12.55
CA TYR A 63 -0.19 -10.52 -13.59
C TYR A 63 -1.60 -10.79 -13.07
N PHE A 64 -1.75 -11.22 -11.82
CA PHE A 64 -3.06 -11.32 -11.18
C PHE A 64 -3.75 -9.96 -11.09
N ILE A 65 -3.05 -8.92 -10.64
CA ILE A 65 -3.62 -7.58 -10.51
C ILE A 65 -3.91 -6.97 -11.90
N ILE A 66 -2.92 -6.94 -12.80
CA ILE A 66 -3.07 -6.21 -14.07
C ILE A 66 -4.03 -6.87 -15.06
N ASN A 67 -4.26 -8.18 -14.95
CA ASN A 67 -5.23 -8.89 -15.78
C ASN A 67 -6.60 -9.04 -15.10
N SER A 68 -6.80 -8.44 -13.92
CA SER A 68 -8.10 -8.48 -13.27
C SER A 68 -9.14 -7.71 -14.08
N PRO A 69 -10.34 -8.27 -14.33
CA PRO A 69 -11.43 -7.53 -14.96
C PRO A 69 -11.89 -6.32 -14.12
N GLN A 70 -11.57 -6.30 -12.83
CA GLN A 70 -11.92 -5.24 -11.90
C GLN A 70 -10.89 -4.11 -11.84
N LEU A 71 -9.74 -4.21 -12.55
CA LEU A 71 -8.66 -3.24 -12.44
C LEU A 71 -9.13 -1.80 -12.69
N VAL A 72 -10.00 -1.61 -13.69
CA VAL A 72 -10.53 -0.28 -14.02
C VAL A 72 -11.35 0.29 -12.87
N ASP A 73 -12.18 -0.52 -12.22
CA ASP A 73 -12.99 -0.09 -11.09
C ASP A 73 -12.08 0.16 -9.87
N TRP A 74 -11.09 -0.69 -9.62
CA TRP A 74 -10.11 -0.46 -8.53
C TRP A 74 -9.30 0.81 -8.71
N LYS A 75 -8.85 1.13 -9.94
CA LYS A 75 -8.12 2.38 -10.22
C LYS A 75 -8.95 3.61 -9.87
N ARG A 76 -10.28 3.53 -10.05
CA ARG A 76 -11.22 4.61 -9.77
C ARG A 76 -11.61 4.68 -8.29
N ASP A 77 -11.93 3.53 -7.71
CA ASP A 77 -12.64 3.44 -6.43
C ASP A 77 -11.69 3.21 -5.25
N SER A 78 -10.47 2.71 -5.49
CA SER A 78 -9.48 2.34 -4.46
C SER A 78 -8.01 2.47 -4.95
N PRO A 79 -7.60 3.65 -5.44
CA PRO A 79 -6.24 3.87 -5.95
C PRO A 79 -5.16 3.71 -4.87
N ASP A 80 -5.45 4.05 -3.62
CA ASP A 80 -4.57 3.88 -2.46
C ASP A 80 -4.22 2.41 -2.21
N GLU A 81 -5.23 1.54 -2.20
CA GLU A 81 -5.02 0.10 -2.02
C GLU A 81 -4.20 -0.49 -3.18
N LEU A 82 -4.48 -0.08 -4.42
CA LEU A 82 -3.72 -0.53 -5.60
C LEU A 82 -2.26 -0.06 -5.58
N LEU A 83 -2.00 1.17 -5.12
CA LEU A 83 -0.63 1.64 -4.95
C LEU A 83 0.10 0.86 -3.86
N HIS A 84 -0.59 0.44 -2.80
CA HIS A 84 -0.03 -0.49 -1.82
C HIS A 84 0.37 -1.83 -2.44
N CYS A 85 -0.45 -2.37 -3.35
CA CYS A 85 -0.10 -3.59 -4.08
C CYS A 85 1.18 -3.46 -4.90
N SER A 86 1.46 -2.25 -5.42
CA SER A 86 2.61 -2.02 -6.29
C SER A 86 3.95 -2.32 -5.62
N LEU A 87 4.05 -2.22 -4.28
CA LEU A 87 5.26 -2.61 -3.53
C LEU A 87 5.64 -4.09 -3.68
N TYR A 88 4.68 -4.94 -4.04
CA TYR A 88 4.89 -6.36 -4.21
C TYR A 88 5.14 -6.75 -5.67
N PHE A 89 5.17 -5.79 -6.59
CA PHE A 89 5.48 -6.03 -8.00
C PHE A 89 7.00 -6.12 -8.21
N PRO A 90 7.44 -6.68 -9.36
CA PRO A 90 8.83 -6.57 -9.77
C PRO A 90 9.24 -5.08 -9.85
N PRO A 91 10.43 -4.66 -9.39
CA PRO A 91 10.74 -3.24 -9.15
C PRO A 91 10.45 -2.29 -10.32
N ARG A 92 10.82 -2.67 -11.55
CA ARG A 92 10.56 -1.84 -12.75
C ARG A 92 9.07 -1.73 -13.09
N LYS A 93 8.31 -2.79 -12.82
CA LYS A 93 6.85 -2.81 -13.04
C LYS A 93 6.12 -2.05 -11.93
N ALA A 94 6.62 -2.13 -10.69
CA ALA A 94 6.16 -1.32 -9.56
C ALA A 94 6.27 0.16 -9.88
N GLU A 95 7.46 0.63 -10.26
CA GLU A 95 7.70 2.03 -10.63
C GLU A 95 6.78 2.50 -11.77
N HIS A 96 6.67 1.71 -12.84
CA HIS A 96 5.82 2.08 -13.98
C HIS A 96 4.34 2.16 -13.58
N PHE A 97 3.82 1.13 -12.90
CA PHE A 97 2.43 1.09 -12.44
C PHE A 97 2.12 2.21 -11.45
N PHE A 98 3.03 2.47 -10.51
CA PHE A 98 2.90 3.55 -9.54
C PHE A 98 2.84 4.91 -10.23
N LYS A 99 3.75 5.17 -11.19
CA LYS A 99 3.78 6.44 -11.94
C LYS A 99 2.46 6.70 -12.64
N GLU A 100 1.91 5.71 -13.35
CA GLU A 100 0.64 5.86 -14.05
C GLU A 100 -0.50 6.13 -13.08
N LEU A 101 -0.70 5.24 -12.10
CA LEU A 101 -1.84 5.32 -11.18
C LEU A 101 -1.78 6.55 -10.28
N PHE A 102 -0.61 6.90 -9.75
CA PHE A 102 -0.46 8.06 -8.87
C PHE A 102 -0.61 9.38 -9.63
N THR A 103 -0.14 9.45 -10.88
CA THR A 103 -0.39 10.62 -11.75
C THR A 103 -1.88 10.81 -12.01
N ASP A 104 -2.60 9.75 -12.38
CA ASP A 104 -4.05 9.80 -12.60
C ASP A 104 -4.79 10.23 -11.32
N TRP A 105 -4.35 9.71 -10.17
CA TRP A 105 -4.97 10.02 -8.89
C TRP A 105 -4.72 11.47 -8.46
N ILE A 106 -3.48 11.98 -8.56
CA ILE A 106 -3.15 13.39 -8.29
C ILE A 106 -4.00 14.34 -9.14
N ASN A 107 -4.24 14.01 -10.41
CA ASN A 107 -5.06 14.83 -11.31
C ASN A 107 -6.55 14.80 -10.96
N THR A 108 -7.03 13.75 -10.27
CA THR A 108 -8.46 13.56 -9.96
C THR A 108 -8.79 14.01 -8.53
N ASP A 109 -7.93 13.69 -7.56
CA ASP A 109 -8.07 14.03 -6.15
C ASP A 109 -6.69 14.25 -5.51
N TYR A 110 -6.15 15.45 -5.71
CA TYR A 110 -4.86 15.87 -5.18
C TYR A 110 -4.76 15.70 -3.65
N ASN A 111 -5.81 16.03 -2.90
CA ASN A 111 -5.78 15.98 -1.44
C ASN A 111 -5.70 14.54 -0.94
N ALA A 112 -6.49 13.62 -1.51
CA ALA A 112 -6.42 12.21 -1.12
C ALA A 112 -5.05 11.58 -1.48
N ALA A 113 -4.53 11.88 -2.67
CA ALA A 113 -3.24 11.36 -3.13
C ALA A 113 -2.05 11.86 -2.29
N THR A 114 -2.03 13.15 -1.93
CA THR A 114 -0.98 13.71 -1.06
C THR A 114 -1.10 13.23 0.39
N ASN A 115 -2.32 13.09 0.93
CA ASN A 115 -2.54 12.47 2.23
C ASN A 115 -2.02 11.02 2.26
N PHE A 116 -2.22 10.25 1.18
CA PHE A 116 -1.65 8.90 1.08
C PHE A 116 -0.12 8.91 1.12
N MET A 117 0.50 9.88 0.44
CA MET A 117 1.95 10.04 0.46
C MET A 117 2.49 10.31 1.86
N GLU A 118 1.89 11.25 2.58
CA GLU A 118 2.32 11.62 3.92
C GLU A 118 2.16 10.49 4.94
N ASN A 119 1.10 9.67 4.80
CA ASN A 119 0.76 8.65 5.78
C ASN A 119 1.40 7.29 5.51
N TRP A 120 1.65 6.95 4.24
CA TRP A 120 2.01 5.59 3.87
C TRP A 120 3.29 5.48 3.03
N ALA A 121 3.43 6.30 1.99
CA ALA A 121 4.57 6.16 1.09
C ALA A 121 5.87 6.76 1.67
N LYS A 122 5.79 7.46 2.79
CA LYS A 122 6.96 8.05 3.44
C LYS A 122 7.97 6.97 3.84
N ASN A 123 9.22 7.11 3.41
CA ASN A 123 10.31 6.14 3.53
C ASN A 123 10.14 4.86 2.69
N GLU A 124 9.16 4.80 1.79
CA GLU A 124 9.04 3.71 0.83
C GLU A 124 9.94 3.95 -0.38
N SER A 125 10.31 2.87 -1.07
CA SER A 125 11.18 2.93 -2.26
C SER A 125 10.63 3.79 -3.41
N LEU A 126 9.34 4.13 -3.38
CA LEU A 126 8.64 4.92 -4.41
C LEU A 126 8.39 6.38 -3.98
N GLU A 127 8.87 6.80 -2.79
CA GLU A 127 8.64 8.13 -2.25
C GLU A 127 9.11 9.25 -3.18
N ASP A 128 10.39 9.21 -3.59
CA ASP A 128 10.98 10.23 -4.46
C ASP A 128 10.22 10.34 -5.80
N ILE A 129 9.74 9.22 -6.34
CA ILE A 129 8.96 9.20 -7.59
C ILE A 129 7.63 9.92 -7.41
N ALA A 130 6.96 9.73 -6.27
CA ALA A 130 5.70 10.38 -6.00
C ALA A 130 5.87 11.89 -5.77
N ILE A 131 6.94 12.28 -5.07
CA ILE A 131 7.30 13.70 -4.90
C ILE A 131 7.56 14.34 -6.27
N GLU A 132 8.31 13.68 -7.17
CA GLU A 132 8.51 14.16 -8.54
C GLU A 132 7.17 14.40 -9.28
N ILE A 133 6.18 13.53 -9.09
CA ILE A 133 4.85 13.66 -9.69
C ILE A 133 4.09 14.86 -9.10
N ILE A 134 4.09 15.01 -7.77
CA ILE A 134 3.45 16.13 -7.08
C ILE A 134 4.06 17.45 -7.54
N VAL A 135 5.39 17.54 -7.58
CA VAL A 135 6.09 18.75 -8.02
C VAL A 135 5.70 19.11 -9.45
N LYS A 136 5.66 18.14 -10.36
CA LYS A 136 5.25 18.38 -11.76
C LYS A 136 3.81 18.85 -11.89
N HIS A 137 2.91 18.37 -11.03
CA HIS A 137 1.51 18.81 -11.01
C HIS A 137 1.38 20.27 -10.53
N LEU A 138 2.20 20.67 -9.55
CA LEU A 138 2.12 21.98 -8.90
C LEU A 138 2.95 23.08 -9.57
N LYS A 139 3.95 22.74 -10.38
CA LYS A 139 4.96 23.70 -10.86
C LYS A 139 4.38 24.96 -11.52
N ASP A 140 3.27 24.81 -12.25
CA ASP A 140 2.64 25.88 -13.02
C ASP A 140 1.64 26.71 -12.20
N SER A 141 1.09 26.16 -11.11
CA SER A 141 -0.02 26.74 -10.35
C SER A 141 0.38 27.16 -8.92
N GLU A 142 1.28 26.42 -8.29
CA GLU A 142 1.68 26.56 -6.90
C GLU A 142 3.20 26.36 -6.73
N LEU A 143 4.00 27.17 -7.43
CA LEU A 143 5.47 27.03 -7.46
C LEU A 143 6.11 26.96 -6.06
N SER A 144 5.64 27.74 -5.09
CA SER A 144 6.17 27.68 -3.72
C SER A 144 5.92 26.32 -3.05
N THR A 145 4.75 25.72 -3.27
CA THR A 145 4.39 24.39 -2.77
C THR A 145 5.20 23.32 -3.49
N ALA A 146 5.39 23.46 -4.82
CA ALA A 146 6.23 22.59 -5.62
C ALA A 146 7.69 22.58 -5.11
N VAL A 147 8.26 23.74 -4.80
CA VAL A 147 9.61 23.85 -4.23
C VAL A 147 9.69 23.17 -2.86
N ALA A 148 8.68 23.35 -2.00
CA ALA A 148 8.64 22.69 -0.69
C ALA A 148 8.65 21.17 -0.82
N TRP A 149 7.83 20.60 -1.72
CA TRP A 149 7.85 19.17 -2.01
C TRP A 149 9.20 18.70 -2.57
N ALA A 150 9.80 19.44 -3.50
CA ALA A 150 11.08 19.07 -4.07
C ALA A 150 12.19 18.92 -3.01
N HIS A 151 12.13 19.71 -1.92
CA HIS A 151 13.09 19.60 -0.82
C HIS A 151 13.01 18.28 -0.05
N GLU A 152 11.87 17.58 -0.08
CA GLU A 152 11.64 16.31 0.62
C GLU A 152 12.21 15.10 -0.14
N ILE A 153 12.65 15.24 -1.39
CA ILE A 153 13.29 14.14 -2.15
C ILE A 153 14.54 13.68 -1.41
N ASN A 154 14.68 12.36 -1.20
CA ASN A 154 15.83 11.80 -0.50
C ASN A 154 17.10 11.84 -1.36
N ASP A 155 17.00 11.40 -2.62
CA ASP A 155 18.12 11.43 -3.57
C ASP A 155 18.57 12.87 -3.86
N SER A 156 19.78 13.21 -3.42
CA SER A 156 20.33 14.56 -3.57
C SER A 156 20.49 15.03 -5.01
N ALA A 157 20.79 14.12 -5.94
CA ALA A 157 20.97 14.45 -7.34
C ALA A 157 19.61 14.76 -7.99
N LYS A 158 18.59 13.95 -7.70
CA LYS A 158 17.21 14.20 -8.14
C LYS A 158 16.68 15.50 -7.56
N ARG A 159 16.84 15.71 -6.25
CA ARG A 159 16.42 16.93 -5.55
C ARG A 159 17.02 18.18 -6.20
N HIS A 160 18.33 18.16 -6.45
CA HIS A 160 19.01 19.28 -7.09
C HIS A 160 18.48 19.53 -8.50
N SER A 161 18.39 18.47 -9.34
CA SER A 161 17.86 18.58 -10.70
C SER A 161 16.45 19.16 -10.74
N LEU A 162 15.59 18.75 -9.81
CA LEU A 162 14.20 19.20 -9.77
C LEU A 162 14.08 20.66 -9.31
N LEU A 163 14.89 21.08 -8.32
CA LEU A 163 14.95 22.47 -7.89
C LEU A 163 15.49 23.40 -8.98
N GLU A 164 16.47 22.94 -9.77
CA GLU A 164 16.95 23.69 -10.94
C GLU A 164 15.87 23.85 -12.00
N GLU A 165 15.11 22.79 -12.31
CA GLU A 165 13.96 22.88 -13.23
C GLU A 165 12.95 23.95 -12.75
N LEU A 166 12.57 23.92 -11.48
CA LEU A 166 11.63 24.87 -10.88
C LEU A 166 12.16 26.32 -10.87
N ALA A 167 13.47 26.52 -10.73
CA ALA A 167 14.07 27.87 -10.75
C ALA A 167 14.06 28.52 -12.14
N THR A 168 13.89 27.72 -13.19
CA THR A 168 13.83 28.19 -14.59
C THR A 168 12.41 28.35 -15.12
N HIS A 169 11.40 28.09 -14.29
CA HIS A 169 9.99 28.10 -14.63
C HIS A 169 9.34 29.48 -14.42
#